data_AF-A0A2D4TRM2-F1
#
_entry.id   AF-A0A2D4TRM2-F1
#
_cell.length_a   1.000
_cell.length_b   1.000
_cell.length_c   1.000
_cell.angle_alpha   90.00
_cell.angle_beta   90.00
_cell.angle_gamma   90.00
#
_symmetry.space_group_name_H-M   'P 1'
#
loop_
_entity.id
_entity.type
_entity.pdbx_description
1 polymer ?
#
loop_
_entity_poly.entity_id
_entity_poly.type
_entity_poly.pdbx_seq_one_letter_code
_entity_poly.pdbx_strand_id
1 'polypeptide(L)'
;MNFPSNTIVLYTNGGQESDRCRDLLISLNGEFLEYQLDEDFNERQFRSEFGDTAEFPQVAVGYQHIGGLKETLHYLKEKGLI
;
A
#
# COMPACT_ATOMS: atom_id res chain seq x y z
N MET A 1 0.33 16.07 -11.57
CA MET A 1 -0.76 16.10 -10.58
C MET A 1 -0.11 16.34 -9.23
N ASN A 2 -0.53 17.35 -8.48
CA ASN A 2 0.04 17.63 -7.16
C ASN A 2 -0.78 16.84 -6.15
N PHE A 3 -0.24 15.72 -5.66
CA PHE A 3 -0.86 15.02 -4.55
C PHE A 3 -0.87 15.97 -3.34
N PRO A 4 -2.00 16.16 -2.64
CA PRO A 4 -1.92 16.69 -1.28
C PRO A 4 -0.93 15.81 -0.51
N SER A 5 -0.19 16.40 0.43
CA SER A 5 1.01 15.90 1.13
C SER A 5 0.88 14.58 1.91
N ASN A 6 -0.05 13.70 1.52
CA ASN A 6 -0.31 12.40 2.09
C ASN A 6 0.57 11.38 1.36
N THR A 7 1.65 10.99 2.02
CA THR A 7 2.53 9.92 1.58
C THR A 7 1.75 8.62 1.38
N ILE A 8 1.94 7.99 0.22
CA ILE A 8 1.48 6.62 -0.03
C ILE A 8 2.52 5.67 0.57
N VAL A 9 2.07 4.68 1.33
CA VAL A 9 2.92 3.68 1.96
C VAL A 9 2.45 2.28 1.57
N LEU A 10 3.36 1.46 1.05
CA LEU A 10 3.16 0.06 0.71
C LEU A 10 3.83 -0.83 1.76
N TYR A 11 3.05 -1.69 2.41
CA TYR A 11 3.55 -2.76 3.29
C TYR A 11 3.50 -4.08 2.52
N THR A 12 4.67 -4.66 2.25
CA THR A 12 4.85 -5.77 1.32
C THR A 12 5.58 -6.93 1.98
N ASN A 13 5.31 -8.14 1.48
CA ASN A 13 6.08 -9.35 1.78
C ASN A 13 6.93 -9.85 0.60
N GLY A 14 7.02 -9.08 -0.50
CA GLY A 14 7.74 -9.47 -1.72
C GLY A 14 7.05 -10.55 -2.57
N GLY A 15 5.80 -10.91 -2.25
CA GLY A 15 5.01 -11.85 -3.05
C GLY A 15 4.39 -11.23 -4.31
N GLN A 16 3.81 -12.07 -5.17
CA GLN A 16 3.25 -11.65 -6.46
C GLN A 16 2.23 -10.50 -6.37
N GLU A 17 1.30 -10.53 -5.41
CA GLU A 17 0.33 -9.44 -5.25
C GLU A 17 0.98 -8.15 -4.75
N SER A 18 2.07 -8.25 -3.99
CA SER A 18 2.89 -7.10 -3.59
C SER A 18 3.58 -6.48 -4.81
N ASP A 19 4.12 -7.29 -5.71
CA ASP A 19 4.72 -6.82 -6.98
C ASP A 19 3.69 -6.09 -7.85
N ARG A 20 2.48 -6.64 -7.98
CA ARG A 20 1.39 -6.00 -8.73
C ARG A 20 0.99 -4.66 -8.13
N CYS A 21 0.97 -4.56 -6.80
CA CYS A 21 0.67 -3.31 -6.12
C CYS A 21 1.80 -2.30 -6.29
N ARG A 22 3.06 -2.73 -6.23
CA ARG A 22 4.23 -1.89 -6.51
C ARG A 22 4.19 -1.34 -7.94
N ASP A 23 3.93 -2.19 -8.93
CA ASP A 23 3.83 -1.79 -10.34
C ASP A 23 2.71 -0.77 -10.56
N LEU A 24 1.55 -0.98 -9.92
CA LEU A 24 0.47 -0.01 -9.92
C LEU A 24 0.94 1.34 -9.38
N LEU A 25 1.57 1.39 -8.20
CA LEU A 25 2.02 2.64 -7.59
C LEU A 25 3.12 3.34 -8.41
N ILE A 26 4.07 2.59 -8.97
CA ILE A 26 5.09 3.11 -9.90
C ILE A 26 4.42 3.76 -11.13
N SER A 27 3.36 3.14 -11.66
CA SER A 27 2.65 3.65 -12.84
C SER A 27 1.95 5.00 -12.61
N LEU A 28 1.73 5.39 -11.35
CA LEU A 28 1.13 6.67 -10.99
C LEU A 28 2.13 7.84 -11.00
N ASN A 29 3.41 7.58 -11.31
CA ASN A 29 4.49 8.56 -11.27
C ASN A 29 4.63 9.28 -9.91
N GLY A 30 4.07 8.71 -8.84
CA GLY A 30 4.12 9.23 -7.49
C GLY A 30 5.26 8.60 -6.70
N GLU A 31 5.93 9.40 -5.86
CA GLU A 31 6.81 8.86 -4.82
C GLU A 31 5.95 8.16 -3.76
N PHE A 32 6.31 6.92 -3.42
CA PHE A 32 5.71 6.17 -2.32
C PHE A 32 6.83 5.58 -1.45
N LEU A 33 6.51 5.33 -0.19
CA LEU A 33 7.38 4.57 0.70
C LEU A 33 7.01 3.10 0.63
N GLU A 34 8.01 2.24 0.68
CA GLU A 34 7.84 0.80 0.73
C GLU A 34 8.49 0.29 2.02
N TYR A 35 7.74 -0.52 2.76
CA TYR A 35 8.21 -1.26 3.91
C TYR A 35 8.13 -2.75 3.62
N GLN A 36 9.23 -3.46 3.87
CA GLN A 36 9.40 -4.87 3.54
C GLN A 36 9.35 -5.75 4.80
N LEU A 37 8.57 -6.83 4.73
CA LEU A 37 8.51 -7.85 5.77
C LEU A 37 9.91 -8.45 6.00
N ASP A 38 10.24 -8.62 7.29
CA ASP A 38 11.52 -9.11 7.82
C ASP A 38 12.71 -8.15 7.63
N GLU A 39 12.48 -6.95 7.06
CA GLU A 39 13.47 -5.88 6.95
C GLU A 39 13.06 -4.65 7.78
N ASP A 40 11.85 -4.13 7.55
CA ASP A 40 11.34 -2.93 8.21
C ASP A 40 10.33 -3.24 9.32
N PHE A 41 9.61 -4.35 9.18
CA PHE A 41 8.65 -4.85 10.16
C PHE A 41 8.59 -6.37 10.15
N ASN A 42 8.08 -6.96 11.23
CA ASN A 42 7.76 -8.39 11.30
C ASN A 42 6.25 -8.65 11.22
N GLU A 43 5.90 -9.91 10.99
CA GLU A 43 4.51 -10.39 10.89
C GLU A 43 3.62 -9.91 12.04
N ARG A 44 4.12 -9.94 13.29
CA ARG A 44 3.35 -9.50 14.47
C ARG A 44 3.02 -8.02 14.40
N GLN A 45 3.97 -7.18 14.00
CA GLN A 45 3.72 -5.74 13.82
C GLN A 45 2.67 -5.50 12.74
N PHE A 46 2.76 -6.22 11.63
CA PHE A 46 1.79 -6.11 10.54
C PHE A 46 0.37 -6.50 10.99
N ARG A 47 0.21 -7.64 11.66
CA ARG A 47 -1.10 -8.07 12.19
C ARG A 47 -1.65 -7.10 13.24
N SER A 48 -0.78 -6.50 14.05
CA SER A 48 -1.19 -5.46 15.01
C SER A 48 -1.72 -4.19 14.31
N GLU A 49 -1.19 -3.85 13.14
CA GLU A 49 -1.55 -2.63 12.39
C GLU A 49 -2.79 -2.85 11.50
N PHE A 50 -2.86 -3.99 10.81
CA PHE A 50 -3.87 -4.25 9.78
C PHE A 50 -4.93 -5.28 10.19
N GLY A 51 -4.72 -6.00 11.28
CA GLY A 51 -5.59 -7.06 11.80
C GLY A 51 -5.06 -8.47 11.56
N ASP A 52 -5.50 -9.40 12.41
CA ASP A 52 -5.00 -10.79 12.44
C ASP A 52 -5.25 -11.58 11.15
N THR A 53 -6.25 -11.18 10.36
CA THR A 53 -6.63 -11.82 9.10
C THR A 53 -6.26 -11.00 7.87
N ALA A 54 -5.51 -9.91 8.03
CA ALA A 54 -5.09 -9.09 6.90
C ALA A 54 -4.13 -9.88 5.99
N GLU A 55 -4.21 -9.66 4.68
CA GLU A 55 -3.29 -10.26 3.71
C GLU A 55 -2.31 -9.21 3.19
N PHE A 56 -1.12 -9.66 2.75
CA PHE A 56 -0.19 -8.79 2.04
C PHE A 56 -0.60 -8.65 0.57
N PRO A 57 -0.36 -7.49 -0.06
CA PRO A 57 0.14 -6.24 0.53
C PRO A 57 -0.98 -5.43 1.21
N GLN A 58 -0.58 -4.40 1.98
CA GLN A 58 -1.49 -3.35 2.45
C GLN A 58 -0.97 -1.97 2.04
N VAL A 59 -1.89 -1.09 1.66
CA VAL A 59 -1.59 0.29 1.25
C VAL A 59 -2.24 1.27 2.22
N ALA A 60 -1.47 2.27 2.64
CA ALA A 60 -1.94 3.41 3.39
C ALA A 60 -1.72 4.72 2.63
N VAL A 61 -2.62 5.70 2.82
CA VAL A 61 -2.51 7.04 2.28
C VAL A 61 -2.64 8.04 3.42
N GLY A 62 -1.52 8.65 3.82
CA GLY A 62 -1.46 9.41 5.07
C GLY A 62 -1.82 8.54 6.27
N TYR A 63 -2.85 8.93 7.04
CA TYR A 63 -3.33 8.17 8.21
C TYR A 63 -4.40 7.12 7.89
N GLN A 64 -4.78 6.96 6.63
CA GLN A 64 -5.86 6.06 6.24
C GLN A 64 -5.31 4.76 5.67
N HIS A 65 -5.70 3.62 6.25
CA HIS A 65 -5.52 2.30 5.65
C HIS A 65 -6.54 2.12 4.53
N ILE A 66 -6.06 1.89 3.31
CA ILE A 66 -6.89 1.71 2.12
C ILE A 66 -7.26 0.23 1.95
N GLY A 67 -6.29 -0.66 2.10
CA GLY A 67 -6.48 -2.10 1.91
C GLY A 67 -5.45 -2.71 0.97
N GLY A 68 -5.80 -3.81 0.32
CA GLY A 68 -4.97 -4.47 -0.69
C GLY A 68 -5.08 -3.82 -2.06
N LEU A 69 -4.65 -4.54 -3.10
CA LEU A 69 -4.63 -4.06 -4.48
C LEU A 69 -6.02 -3.61 -4.98
N LYS A 70 -7.07 -4.40 -4.67
CA LYS A 70 -8.43 -4.12 -5.15
C LYS A 70 -8.99 -2.83 -4.55
N GLU A 71 -8.86 -2.67 -3.24
CA GLU A 71 -9.30 -1.46 -2.52
C GLU A 71 -8.50 -0.24 -2.97
N THR A 72 -7.19 -0.43 -3.22
CA THR A 72 -6.32 0.62 -3.77
C THR A 72 -6.77 1.07 -5.16
N LEU A 73 -7.05 0.15 -6.08
CA LEU A 73 -7.59 0.48 -7.41
C LEU A 73 -8.94 1.22 -7.31
N HIS A 74 -9.81 0.79 -6.40
CA HIS A 74 -11.09 1.44 -6.18
C HIS A 74 -10.90 2.87 -5.67
N TYR A 75 -10.06 3.06 -4.66
CA TYR A 75 -9.71 4.37 -4.11
C TYR A 75 -9.14 5.30 -5.18
N LEU A 76 -8.16 4.85 -5.96
CA LEU A 76 -7.53 5.65 -7.01
C LEU A 76 -8.55 6.09 -8.06
N LYS A 77 -9.46 5.19 -8.46
CA LYS A 77 -10.54 5.49 -9.40
C LYS A 77 -11.52 6.52 -8.83
N GLU A 78 -11.93 6.38 -7.58
CA GLU A 78 -12.82 7.35 -6.91
C GLU A 78 -12.19 8.74 -6.77
N LYS A 79 -10.86 8.80 -6.65
CA LYS A 79 -10.09 10.05 -6.61
C LYS A 79 -9.73 10.60 -7.99
N GLY A 80 -10.06 9.90 -9.08
CA GLY A 80 -9.71 10.31 -10.45
C GLY A 80 -8.20 10.30 -10.73
N LEU A 81 -7.46 9.41 -10.07
CA LEU A 81 -6.01 9.25 -10.22
C LEU A 81 -5.64 8.19 -11.27
N ILE A 82 -6.61 7.33 -11.63
CA ILE A 82 -6.56 6.37 -12.75
C ILE A 82 -7.91 6.34 -13.48
#